data_AF-A0A539DWW7-F1
#
_entry.id   AF-A0A539DWW7-F1
#
_cell.length_a   1.000
_cell.length_b   1.000
_cell.length_c   1.000
_cell.angle_alpha   90.00
_cell.angle_beta   90.00
_cell.angle_gamma   90.00
#
_symmetry.space_group_name_H-M   'P 1'
#
loop_
_entity.id
_entity.type
_entity.pdbx_description
1 polymer ?
#
loop_
_entity_poly.entity_id
_entity_poly.type
_entity_poly.pdbx_seq_one_letter_code
_entity_poly.pdbx_strand_id
1 'polypeptide(L)'
;MRLPKARALIEFVTVLPYMIPAIALVAGIFVIKPHARWFLNSDFSLIPFYVVLSLPFTYRSIDAGLRAIDLRTLVDASRSLGAGWLYTLRTVIVPNLRTSIISASFLTAAVVVGEFTIADTLLKETLPRFQATFTAREPQAGYLLNLLALLTTTLLFILLSVLTRKRDSSRRSFAAALLAAEKHQETAS
;
A
#
# COMPACT_ATOMS: atom_id res chain seq x y z
N MET A 1 -8.55 2.23 30.35
CA MET A 1 -8.14 3.66 30.42
C MET A 1 -7.37 4.01 29.15
N ARG A 2 -7.54 5.20 28.55
CA ARG A 2 -6.82 5.62 27.32
C ARG A 2 -5.64 6.53 27.68
N LEU A 3 -4.42 5.98 27.75
CA LEU A 3 -3.18 6.74 27.97
C LEU A 3 -2.49 7.05 26.63
N PRO A 4 -2.62 8.27 26.06
CA PRO A 4 -2.17 8.56 24.70
C PRO A 4 -0.65 8.45 24.52
N LYS A 5 0.14 8.84 25.54
CA LYS A 5 1.62 8.74 25.49
C LYS A 5 2.11 7.28 25.45
N ALA A 6 1.43 6.37 26.17
CA ALA A 6 1.77 4.94 26.14
C ALA A 6 1.44 4.31 24.77
N ARG A 7 0.31 4.71 24.14
CA ARG A 7 -0.04 4.25 22.79
C ARG A 7 1.04 4.61 21.76
N ALA A 8 1.56 5.85 21.78
CA ALA A 8 2.59 6.28 20.84
C ALA A 8 3.89 5.46 20.98
N LEU A 9 4.30 5.12 22.22
CA LEU A 9 5.46 4.25 22.46
C LEU A 9 5.22 2.83 21.95
N ILE A 10 4.03 2.26 22.18
CA ILE A 10 3.65 0.92 21.71
C ILE A 10 3.58 0.87 20.17
N GLU A 11 3.02 1.90 19.52
CA GLU A 11 3.01 2.02 18.06
C GLU A 11 4.42 2.16 17.49
N PHE A 12 5.31 2.94 18.12
CA PHE A 12 6.72 3.03 17.72
C PHE A 12 7.44 1.67 17.83
N VAL A 13 7.31 0.98 18.97
CA VAL A 13 7.91 -0.35 19.20
C VAL A 13 7.35 -1.42 18.27
N THR A 14 6.09 -1.32 17.83
CA THR A 14 5.49 -2.26 16.85
C THR A 14 5.74 -1.89 15.38
N VAL A 15 6.17 -0.66 15.07
CA VAL A 15 6.59 -0.25 13.72
C VAL A 15 8.08 -0.51 13.46
N LEU A 16 8.94 -0.45 14.49
CA LEU A 16 10.35 -0.84 14.43
C LEU A 16 10.62 -2.13 13.60
N PRO A 17 9.87 -3.24 13.77
CA PRO A 17 10.07 -4.45 12.97
C PRO A 17 9.67 -4.43 11.47
N TYR A 18 9.09 -3.35 10.88
CA TYR A 18 9.11 -3.17 9.40
C TYR A 18 10.26 -2.28 8.92
N MET A 19 10.92 -1.53 9.82
CA MET A 19 12.15 -0.81 9.48
C MET A 19 13.35 -1.77 9.38
N ILE A 20 13.39 -2.79 10.24
CA ILE A 20 14.42 -3.84 10.20
C ILE A 20 14.53 -4.53 8.82
N PRO A 21 13.43 -4.99 8.17
CA PRO A 21 13.45 -5.48 6.79
C PRO A 21 14.18 -4.60 5.77
N ALA A 22 13.98 -3.27 5.79
CA ALA A 22 14.65 -2.39 4.84
C ALA A 22 16.18 -2.37 5.06
N ILE A 23 16.61 -2.25 6.32
CA ILE A 23 18.02 -2.28 6.71
C ILE A 23 18.66 -3.65 6.41
N ALA A 24 17.93 -4.74 6.68
CA ALA A 24 18.38 -6.10 6.41
C ALA A 24 18.52 -6.39 4.90
N LEU A 25 17.63 -5.86 4.05
CA LEU A 25 17.77 -5.93 2.59
C LEU A 25 19.02 -5.21 2.11
N VAL A 26 19.29 -4.01 2.62
CA VAL A 26 20.51 -3.24 2.28
C VAL A 26 21.77 -3.99 2.73
N ALA A 27 21.80 -4.53 3.94
CA ALA A 27 22.91 -5.37 4.41
C ALA A 27 23.09 -6.63 3.53
N GLY A 28 21.99 -7.28 3.15
CA GLY A 28 21.98 -8.43 2.23
C GLY A 28 22.54 -8.11 0.85
N ILE A 29 22.28 -6.90 0.33
CA ILE A 29 22.88 -6.41 -0.92
C ILE A 29 24.41 -6.40 -0.80
N PHE A 30 25.00 -5.85 0.28
CA PHE A 30 26.45 -5.84 0.46
C PHE A 30 27.06 -7.25 0.52
N VAL A 31 26.40 -8.20 1.18
CA VAL A 31 26.86 -9.61 1.27
C VAL A 31 26.83 -10.32 -0.08
N ILE A 32 25.77 -10.11 -0.88
CA ILE A 32 25.63 -10.76 -2.19
C ILE A 32 26.38 -10.02 -3.32
N LYS A 33 26.74 -8.74 -3.13
CA LYS A 33 27.41 -7.88 -4.12
C LYS A 33 28.63 -8.51 -4.81
N PRO A 34 29.62 -9.12 -4.11
CA PRO A 34 30.73 -9.78 -4.80
C PRO A 34 30.32 -10.97 -5.65
N HIS A 35 29.30 -11.73 -5.24
CA HIS A 35 28.86 -12.96 -5.90
C HIS A 35 27.89 -12.73 -7.08
N ALA A 36 27.07 -11.68 -7.03
CA ALA A 36 25.97 -11.43 -7.96
C ALA A 36 26.12 -10.12 -8.76
N ARG A 37 27.36 -9.65 -9.01
CA ARG A 37 27.62 -8.40 -9.75
C ARG A 37 26.89 -8.29 -11.09
N TRP A 38 26.80 -9.40 -11.83
CA TRP A 38 26.09 -9.49 -13.11
C TRP A 38 24.58 -9.17 -12.97
N PHE A 39 23.96 -9.62 -11.88
CA PHE A 39 22.55 -9.37 -11.61
C PHE A 39 22.34 -7.96 -11.07
N LEU A 40 23.12 -7.53 -10.07
CA LEU A 40 22.94 -6.22 -9.43
C LEU A 40 23.16 -5.03 -10.38
N ASN A 41 24.04 -5.17 -11.37
CA ASN A 41 24.26 -4.16 -12.40
C ASN A 41 23.06 -4.03 -13.37
N SER A 42 22.22 -5.06 -13.52
CA SER A 42 21.02 -4.99 -14.38
C SER A 42 20.04 -3.93 -13.88
N ASP A 43 19.30 -3.28 -14.78
CA ASP A 43 18.29 -2.29 -14.40
C ASP A 43 17.07 -2.91 -13.70
N PHE A 44 16.83 -4.20 -13.91
CA PHE A 44 15.81 -4.97 -13.21
C PHE A 44 16.24 -5.44 -11.81
N SER A 45 17.46 -5.11 -11.35
CA SER A 45 17.97 -5.58 -10.05
C SER A 45 17.16 -5.10 -8.85
N LEU A 46 16.48 -3.96 -8.96
CA LEU A 46 15.58 -3.43 -7.92
C LEU A 46 14.35 -4.30 -7.66
N ILE A 47 13.86 -5.05 -8.65
CA ILE A 47 12.57 -5.77 -8.59
C ILE A 47 12.48 -6.71 -7.38
N PRO A 48 13.40 -7.69 -7.15
CA PRO A 48 13.28 -8.59 -6.00
C PRO A 48 13.39 -7.86 -4.66
N PHE A 49 14.21 -6.82 -4.54
CA PHE A 49 14.32 -6.04 -3.30
C PHE A 49 13.03 -5.27 -3.02
N TYR A 50 12.39 -4.69 -4.03
CA TYR A 50 11.11 -4.00 -3.89
C TYR A 50 9.93 -4.96 -3.67
N VAL A 51 9.98 -6.18 -4.23
CA VAL A 51 9.03 -7.25 -3.87
C VAL A 51 9.16 -7.59 -2.39
N VAL A 52 10.37 -7.86 -1.87
CA VAL A 52 10.53 -8.21 -0.45
C VAL A 52 10.24 -7.02 0.48
N LEU A 53 10.59 -5.79 0.10
CA LEU A 53 10.27 -4.57 0.86
C LEU A 53 8.75 -4.32 0.94
N SER A 54 8.01 -4.57 -0.15
CA SER A 54 6.57 -4.38 -0.19
C SER A 54 5.76 -5.49 0.52
N LEU A 55 6.43 -6.52 1.06
CA LEU A 55 5.74 -7.64 1.71
C LEU A 55 4.94 -7.23 2.94
N PRO A 56 5.47 -6.73 4.09
CA PRO A 56 3.96 -6.79 5.56
C PRO A 56 2.99 -5.61 5.38
N PHE A 57 3.14 -4.93 4.24
CA PHE A 57 2.16 -4.03 3.62
C PHE A 57 1.18 -4.82 2.74
N THR A 58 1.67 -5.50 1.70
CA THR A 58 0.87 -6.34 0.79
C THR A 58 0.15 -7.44 1.54
N TYR A 59 0.88 -8.19 2.39
CA TYR A 59 0.30 -9.26 3.20
C TYR A 59 -0.80 -8.73 4.12
N ARG A 60 -0.56 -7.62 4.83
CA ARG A 60 -1.54 -7.03 5.77
C ARG A 60 -2.80 -6.52 5.08
N SER A 61 -2.67 -5.95 3.88
CA SER A 61 -3.84 -5.52 3.09
C SER A 61 -4.69 -6.70 2.64
N ILE A 62 -4.05 -7.81 2.23
CA ILE A 62 -4.75 -9.05 1.83
C ILE A 62 -5.36 -9.76 3.04
N ASP A 63 -4.65 -9.87 4.16
CA ASP A 63 -5.15 -10.42 5.44
C ASP A 63 -6.36 -9.64 5.96
N ALA A 64 -6.31 -8.30 5.94
CA ALA A 64 -7.47 -7.46 6.27
C ALA A 64 -8.66 -7.70 5.34
N GLY A 65 -8.43 -8.01 4.06
CA GLY A 65 -9.46 -8.41 3.10
C GLY A 65 -10.07 -9.79 3.39
N LEU A 66 -9.22 -10.78 3.67
CA LEU A 66 -9.62 -12.15 3.99
C LEU A 66 -10.44 -12.21 5.29
N ARG A 67 -10.15 -11.35 6.26
CA ARG A 67 -10.92 -11.20 7.51
C ARG A 67 -12.21 -10.40 7.35
N ALA A 68 -12.39 -9.67 6.26
CA ALA A 68 -13.58 -8.87 5.98
C ALA A 68 -14.66 -9.64 5.17
N ILE A 69 -14.40 -10.91 4.85
CA ILE A 69 -15.33 -11.81 4.15
C ILE A 69 -15.46 -13.13 4.92
N ASP A 70 -16.61 -13.79 4.80
CA ASP A 70 -16.84 -15.13 5.37
C ASP A 70 -16.13 -16.22 4.55
N LEU A 71 -14.80 -16.16 4.52
CA LEU A 71 -13.92 -17.00 3.70
C LEU A 71 -14.24 -18.48 3.83
N ARG A 72 -14.53 -18.94 5.06
CA ARG A 72 -14.92 -20.33 5.31
C ARG A 72 -16.22 -20.69 4.58
N THR A 73 -17.28 -19.91 4.77
CA THR A 73 -18.59 -20.13 4.13
C THR A 73 -18.47 -20.14 2.61
N LEU A 74 -17.68 -19.23 2.04
CA LEU A 74 -17.41 -19.17 0.59
C LEU A 74 -16.64 -20.41 0.08
N VAL A 75 -15.67 -20.92 0.85
CA VAL A 75 -14.91 -22.13 0.48
C VAL A 75 -15.76 -23.39 0.65
N ASP A 76 -16.48 -23.53 1.75
CA ASP A 76 -17.31 -24.70 2.05
C ASP A 76 -18.49 -24.78 1.05
N ALA A 77 -19.13 -23.67 0.70
CA ALA A 77 -20.13 -23.62 -0.38
C ALA A 77 -19.52 -23.94 -1.76
N SER A 78 -18.35 -23.39 -2.09
CA SER A 78 -17.68 -23.68 -3.37
C SER A 78 -17.28 -25.15 -3.51
N ARG A 79 -16.91 -25.82 -2.40
CA ARG A 79 -16.60 -27.26 -2.37
C ARG A 79 -17.85 -28.12 -2.46
N SER A 80 -18.95 -27.73 -1.83
CA SER A 80 -20.26 -28.39 -1.97
C SER A 80 -20.78 -28.35 -3.42
N LEU A 81 -20.39 -27.34 -4.20
CA LEU A 81 -20.63 -27.25 -5.65
C LEU A 81 -19.59 -28.02 -6.50
N GLY A 82 -18.76 -28.87 -5.88
CA GLY A 82 -17.78 -29.72 -6.57
C GLY A 82 -16.53 -29.00 -7.09
N ALA A 83 -16.32 -27.71 -6.77
CA ALA A 83 -15.21 -26.95 -7.34
C ALA A 83 -13.86 -27.23 -6.66
N GLY A 84 -12.82 -27.40 -7.48
CA GLY A 84 -11.44 -27.55 -7.02
C GLY A 84 -10.81 -26.23 -6.53
N TRP A 85 -9.81 -26.33 -5.64
CA TRP A 85 -9.17 -25.20 -4.95
C TRP A 85 -8.77 -24.02 -5.86
N LEU A 86 -8.15 -24.28 -7.02
CA LEU A 86 -7.71 -23.22 -7.93
C LEU A 86 -8.90 -22.46 -8.57
N TYR A 87 -10.04 -23.13 -8.77
CA TYR A 87 -11.27 -22.49 -9.21
C TYR A 87 -11.89 -21.65 -8.09
N THR A 88 -12.01 -22.19 -6.88
CA THR A 88 -12.49 -21.43 -5.70
C THR A 88 -11.63 -20.16 -5.50
N LEU A 89 -10.31 -20.28 -5.61
CA LEU A 89 -9.40 -19.16 -5.43
C LEU A 89 -9.58 -18.09 -6.52
N ARG A 90 -9.59 -18.47 -7.82
CA ARG A 90 -9.71 -17.51 -8.92
C ARG A 90 -11.13 -16.94 -9.11
N THR A 91 -12.16 -17.75 -8.91
CA THR A 91 -13.55 -17.41 -9.25
C THR A 91 -14.37 -16.93 -8.06
N VAL A 92 -13.97 -17.27 -6.82
CA VAL A 92 -14.70 -16.87 -5.59
C VAL A 92 -13.86 -15.93 -4.72
N ILE A 93 -12.64 -16.31 -4.35
CA ILE A 93 -11.84 -15.54 -3.38
C ILE A 93 -11.27 -14.25 -4.01
N VAL A 94 -10.52 -14.35 -5.12
CA VAL A 94 -9.91 -13.19 -5.80
C VAL A 94 -10.89 -12.08 -6.17
N PRO A 95 -12.09 -12.33 -6.74
CA PRO A 95 -13.02 -11.25 -7.05
C PRO A 95 -13.57 -10.54 -5.79
N ASN A 96 -13.75 -11.24 -4.68
CA ASN A 96 -14.13 -10.61 -3.40
C ASN A 96 -12.98 -9.79 -2.80
N LEU A 97 -11.73 -10.22 -2.96
CA LEU A 97 -10.55 -9.47 -2.50
C LEU A 97 -10.16 -8.28 -3.38
N ARG A 98 -10.90 -7.95 -4.47
CA ARG A 98 -10.54 -6.85 -5.41
C ARG A 98 -10.23 -5.54 -4.72
N THR A 99 -11.03 -5.13 -3.73
CA THR A 99 -10.80 -3.89 -2.95
C THR A 99 -9.45 -3.94 -2.23
N SER A 100 -9.16 -5.04 -1.54
CA SER A 100 -7.94 -5.24 -0.77
C SER A 100 -6.68 -5.41 -1.65
N ILE A 101 -6.84 -5.94 -2.86
CA ILE A 101 -5.79 -5.99 -3.89
C ILE A 101 -5.49 -4.58 -4.40
N ILE A 102 -6.52 -3.76 -4.70
CA ILE A 102 -6.33 -2.36 -5.10
C ILE A 102 -5.62 -1.56 -3.99
N SER A 103 -6.04 -1.73 -2.74
CA SER A 103 -5.36 -1.13 -1.57
C SER A 103 -3.92 -1.62 -1.40
N ALA A 104 -3.65 -2.92 -1.61
CA ALA A 104 -2.30 -3.49 -1.54
C ALA A 104 -1.38 -2.91 -2.63
N SER A 105 -1.87 -2.83 -3.87
CA SER A 105 -1.12 -2.26 -5.00
C SER A 105 -0.85 -0.77 -4.81
N PHE A 106 -1.82 0.01 -4.31
CA PHE A 106 -1.63 1.44 -4.04
C PHE A 106 -0.63 1.68 -2.91
N LEU A 107 -0.74 0.93 -1.80
CA LEU A 107 0.20 1.02 -0.68
C LEU A 107 1.62 0.59 -1.09
N THR A 108 1.73 -0.46 -1.91
CA THR A 108 3.00 -0.92 -2.49
C THR A 108 3.62 0.14 -3.39
N ALA A 109 2.84 0.74 -4.30
CA ALA A 109 3.31 1.81 -5.17
C ALA A 109 3.78 3.03 -4.36
N ALA A 110 3.06 3.42 -3.31
CA ALA A 110 3.46 4.52 -2.44
C ALA A 110 4.78 4.24 -1.70
N VAL A 111 4.98 3.02 -1.19
CA VAL A 111 6.25 2.61 -0.55
C VAL A 111 7.41 2.58 -1.55
N VAL A 112 7.20 2.04 -2.75
CA VAL A 112 8.25 1.94 -3.78
C VAL A 112 8.61 3.29 -4.40
N VAL A 113 7.66 4.20 -4.59
CA VAL A 113 7.93 5.56 -5.09
C VAL A 113 8.70 6.41 -4.06
N GLY A 114 8.53 6.13 -2.77
CA GLY A 114 9.30 6.74 -1.68
C GLY A 114 10.63 6.04 -1.38
N GLU A 115 11.04 5.03 -2.14
CA GLU A 115 12.26 4.26 -1.88
C GLU A 115 13.52 5.01 -2.37
N PHE A 116 14.53 5.08 -1.51
CA PHE A 116 15.80 5.75 -1.77
C PHE A 116 17.01 4.87 -1.43
N THR A 117 17.00 4.18 -0.29
CA THR A 117 18.17 3.52 0.28
C THR A 117 18.67 2.35 -0.57
N ILE A 118 17.78 1.54 -1.13
CA ILE A 118 18.12 0.41 -2.00
C ILE A 118 18.54 0.93 -3.38
N ALA A 119 17.81 1.90 -3.93
CA ALA A 119 18.17 2.59 -5.17
C ALA A 119 19.59 3.18 -5.11
N ASP A 120 19.94 3.89 -4.04
CA ASP A 120 21.26 4.50 -3.88
C ASP A 120 22.37 3.46 -3.62
N THR A 121 22.12 2.43 -2.80
CA THR A 121 23.04 1.30 -2.58
C THR A 121 23.43 0.57 -3.87
N LEU A 122 22.51 0.55 -4.85
CA LEU A 122 22.67 -0.03 -6.18
C LEU A 122 23.01 1.00 -7.26
N LEU A 123 23.16 2.28 -6.91
CA LEU A 123 23.46 3.41 -7.78
C LEU A 123 22.50 3.56 -8.97
N LYS A 124 21.22 3.24 -8.79
CA LYS A 124 20.16 3.34 -9.80
C LYS A 124 19.44 4.68 -9.73
N GLU A 125 19.12 5.25 -10.89
CA GLU A 125 18.40 6.52 -11.00
C GLU A 125 16.90 6.35 -10.71
N THR A 126 16.50 6.55 -9.46
CA THR A 126 15.10 6.75 -9.06
C THR A 126 14.84 8.22 -8.74
N LEU A 127 13.58 8.65 -8.74
CA LEU A 127 13.22 10.05 -8.48
C LEU A 127 13.74 10.58 -7.11
N PRO A 128 13.61 9.85 -5.99
CA PRO A 128 14.21 10.26 -4.72
C PRO A 128 15.74 10.35 -4.77
N ARG A 129 16.40 9.41 -5.45
CA ARG A 129 17.87 9.35 -5.59
C ARG A 129 18.40 10.49 -6.47
N PHE A 130 17.68 10.83 -7.53
CA PHE A 130 17.94 12.02 -8.34
C PHE A 130 17.78 13.31 -7.50
N GLN A 131 16.68 13.48 -6.76
CA GLN A 131 16.44 14.65 -5.90
C GLN A 131 17.55 14.83 -4.86
N ALA A 132 17.97 13.75 -4.19
CA ALA A 132 19.08 13.76 -3.24
C ALA A 132 20.40 14.15 -3.91
N THR A 133 20.74 13.53 -5.05
CA THR A 133 21.97 13.80 -5.81
C THR A 133 22.02 15.23 -6.36
N PHE A 134 20.88 15.75 -6.83
CA PHE A 134 20.77 17.11 -7.33
C PHE A 134 20.91 18.14 -6.20
N THR A 135 20.25 17.92 -5.05
CA THR A 135 20.39 18.76 -3.85
C THR A 135 21.82 18.74 -3.28
N ALA A 136 22.52 17.62 -3.39
CA ALA A 136 23.93 17.51 -2.97
C ALA A 136 24.91 18.25 -3.90
N ARG A 137 24.55 18.49 -5.17
CA ARG A 137 25.37 19.26 -6.14
C ARG A 137 25.07 20.75 -6.09
N GLU A 138 23.79 21.11 -6.09
CA GLU A 138 23.31 22.49 -6.08
C GLU A 138 22.25 22.67 -4.98
N PRO A 139 22.64 22.94 -3.71
CA PRO A 139 21.71 23.00 -2.60
C PRO A 139 20.56 24.00 -2.81
N GLN A 140 20.86 25.18 -3.35
CA GLN A 140 19.87 26.23 -3.61
C GLN A 140 18.81 25.78 -4.62
N ALA A 141 19.23 25.19 -5.75
CA ALA A 141 18.32 24.67 -6.77
C ALA A 141 17.57 23.42 -6.29
N GLY A 142 18.23 22.54 -5.53
CA GLY A 142 17.62 21.35 -4.93
C GLY A 142 16.53 21.67 -3.93
N TYR A 143 16.72 22.66 -3.06
CA TYR A 143 15.65 23.10 -2.15
C TYR A 143 14.44 23.66 -2.91
N LEU A 144 14.65 24.41 -4.00
CA LEU A 144 13.56 24.88 -4.87
C LEU A 144 12.82 23.70 -5.54
N LEU A 145 13.56 22.71 -6.07
CA LEU A 145 12.99 21.49 -6.66
C LEU A 145 12.13 20.72 -5.63
N ASN A 146 12.62 20.57 -4.41
CA ASN A 146 11.93 19.85 -3.34
C ASN A 146 10.68 20.63 -2.84
N LEU A 147 10.74 21.96 -2.78
CA LEU A 147 9.57 22.81 -2.48
C LEU A 147 8.51 22.73 -3.58
N LEU A 148 8.90 22.77 -4.86
CA LEU A 148 7.99 22.58 -5.98
C LEU A 148 7.36 21.19 -5.97
N ALA A 149 8.15 20.13 -5.74
CA ALA A 149 7.62 18.77 -5.61
C ALA A 149 6.61 18.66 -4.44
N LEU A 150 6.92 19.23 -3.28
CA LEU A 150 6.01 19.26 -2.12
C LEU A 150 4.70 20.00 -2.43
N LEU A 151 4.76 21.16 -3.09
CA LEU A 151 3.59 21.93 -3.52
C LEU A 151 2.75 21.15 -4.55
N THR A 152 3.38 20.56 -5.56
CA THR A 152 2.72 19.72 -6.57
C THR A 152 2.04 18.50 -5.95
N THR A 153 2.71 17.79 -5.06
CA THR A 153 2.13 16.63 -4.33
C THR A 153 0.97 17.07 -3.44
N THR A 154 1.09 18.20 -2.75
CA THR A 154 0.02 18.75 -1.89
C THR A 154 -1.20 19.15 -2.72
N LEU A 155 -1.01 19.86 -3.84
CA LEU A 155 -2.08 20.21 -4.78
C LEU A 155 -2.75 18.97 -5.38
N LEU A 156 -1.99 17.94 -5.75
CA LEU A 156 -2.51 16.68 -6.26
C LEU A 156 -3.39 15.96 -5.23
N PHE A 157 -2.98 15.90 -3.96
CA PHE A 157 -3.79 15.33 -2.89
C PHE A 157 -5.04 16.16 -2.57
N ILE A 158 -4.96 17.50 -2.60
CA ILE A 158 -6.14 18.38 -2.46
C ILE A 158 -7.13 18.14 -3.61
N LEU A 159 -6.65 18.07 -4.84
CA LEU A 159 -7.48 17.81 -6.03
C LEU A 159 -8.14 16.43 -5.96
N LEU A 160 -7.40 15.37 -5.61
CA LEU A 160 -7.94 14.02 -5.38
C LEU A 160 -8.97 13.99 -4.26
N SER A 161 -8.74 14.72 -3.15
CA SER A 161 -9.68 14.83 -2.03
C SER A 161 -10.99 15.48 -2.49
N VAL A 162 -10.94 16.59 -3.23
CA VAL A 162 -12.13 17.28 -3.77
C VAL A 162 -12.89 16.41 -4.77
N LEU A 163 -12.18 15.73 -5.68
CA LEU A 163 -12.77 14.82 -6.67
C LEU A 163 -13.48 13.62 -6.01
N THR A 164 -12.83 12.99 -5.02
CA THR A 164 -13.39 11.81 -4.34
C THR A 164 -14.55 12.15 -3.41
N ARG A 165 -14.57 13.35 -2.80
CA ARG A 165 -15.63 13.78 -1.86
C ARG A 165 -17.05 13.71 -2.45
N LYS A 166 -17.21 13.99 -3.75
CA LYS A 166 -18.50 13.88 -4.46
C LYS A 166 -19.03 12.44 -4.55
N ARG A 167 -18.18 11.43 -4.46
CA ARG A 167 -18.59 10.01 -4.60
C ARG A 167 -19.16 9.44 -3.29
N ASP A 168 -18.79 10.01 -2.15
CA ASP A 168 -19.25 9.55 -0.83
C ASP A 168 -20.58 10.18 -0.40
N SER A 169 -20.86 11.43 -0.78
CA SER A 169 -22.16 12.07 -0.51
C SER A 169 -23.33 11.37 -1.24
N SER A 170 -23.11 10.94 -2.49
CA SER A 170 -24.11 10.20 -3.27
C SER A 170 -24.53 8.88 -2.59
N ARG A 171 -23.59 8.12 -2.04
CA ARG A 171 -23.86 6.88 -1.30
C ARG A 171 -24.69 7.13 -0.03
N ARG A 172 -24.35 8.18 0.74
CA ARG A 172 -25.09 8.55 1.96
C ARG A 172 -26.51 9.01 1.65
N SER A 173 -26.70 9.76 0.58
CA SER A 173 -28.03 10.22 0.12
C SER A 173 -28.93 9.03 -0.24
N PHE A 174 -28.42 8.06 -1.00
CA PHE A 174 -29.18 6.86 -1.38
C PHE A 174 -29.56 5.99 -0.17
N ALA A 175 -28.63 5.80 0.79
CA ALA A 175 -28.92 5.06 2.03
C ALA A 175 -29.99 5.77 2.90
N ALA A 176 -29.95 7.11 2.98
CA ALA A 176 -30.97 7.89 3.69
C ALA A 176 -32.35 7.81 3.02
N ALA A 177 -32.40 7.79 1.69
CA ALA A 177 -33.65 7.63 0.94
C ALA A 177 -34.29 6.24 1.15
N LEU A 178 -33.48 5.17 1.22
CA LEU A 178 -33.96 3.82 1.54
C LEU A 178 -34.58 3.75 2.94
N LEU A 179 -33.88 4.25 3.96
CA LEU A 179 -34.39 4.27 5.34
C LEU A 179 -35.65 5.14 5.51
N ALA A 180 -35.81 6.19 4.69
CA ALA A 180 -37.02 6.99 4.67
C ALA A 180 -38.21 6.23 4.03
N ALA A 181 -37.98 5.46 2.97
CA ALA A 181 -39.01 4.64 2.33
C ALA A 181 -39.47 3.48 3.23
N GLU A 182 -38.53 2.78 3.85
CA GLU A 182 -38.76 1.67 4.80
C GLU A 182 -39.64 2.13 5.98
N LYS A 183 -39.27 3.26 6.61
CA LYS A 183 -40.05 3.84 7.71
C LYS A 183 -41.46 4.28 7.31
N HIS A 184 -41.68 4.68 6.05
CA HIS A 184 -43.02 5.02 5.56
C HIS A 184 -43.92 3.78 5.41
N GLN A 185 -43.36 2.60 5.14
CA GLN A 185 -44.14 1.36 5.08
C GLN A 185 -44.56 0.88 6.48
N GLU A 186 -43.70 0.99 7.50
CA GLU A 186 -44.06 0.66 8.88
C GLU A 186 -45.22 1.53 9.42
N THR A 187 -45.32 2.80 8.99
CA THR A 187 -46.41 3.71 9.40
C THR A 187 -47.72 3.52 8.62
N ALA A 188 -47.81 2.54 7.72
CA ALA A 188 -48.95 2.30 6.85
C ALA A 188 -49.60 0.90 7.05
N SER A 189 -49.27 0.23 8.16
CA SER A 189 -49.82 -1.06 8.59
C SER A 189 -50.38 -1.00 10.02
#